data_AF-A0A9D2CUI4-F1
#
_entry.id   AF-A0A9D2CUI4-F1
#
_cell.length_a   1.000
_cell.length_b   1.000
_cell.length_c   1.000
_cell.angle_alpha   90.00
_cell.angle_beta   90.00
_cell.angle_gamma   90.00
#
_symmetry.space_group_name_H-M   'P 1'
#
loop_
_entity.id
_entity.type
_entity.pdbx_description
1 polymer ?
#
loop_
_entity_poly.entity_id
_entity_poly.type
_entity_poly.pdbx_seq_one_letter_code
_entity_poly.pdbx_strand_id
1 'polypeptide(L)'
;MKRTIGVIAAMLSLVLMIMAGCSSGSDGNRQNQGGTGETPNGDSAQIPQELSEIPSAYYEEADEQGTLVELYYDTYESFSYDEATQPLQKRAIVYLPYGYSEEESYNIVYMMHGGWSNETTTLGTPSAPSAFKNVIDNAIQSGAFAPLIIVCPTYNNTNGNGQDSDNYSLALQLTRNYHNELVNDLIPAVEGRYSGYAESTSTDDLIAARDHRAFMGFSMGSVTTWRTFEYCLDYFRYFFPSSGAITSSGDYMDSTVENSGYSDDDFFIWGMSGTNDFACSQFTAQMNAMFEAEHFTRAASEAEGNIAYTVKEGYSHNARAQQEYFYNALCWVWSSMNRQSYTADTRITDVISDPVFGDYGRLIFPVNEWYYSGDTLGGLSMTWYTHIDPNKTVEICNYLKTQAVNGQTIFYDIYTDEEKVNDPSLEDTGLFFFRGNEGAPVAVTCAGGGWAYVAAMHDSFPHALELSGRGYNAFAIIYRPGALTAYSDLARALSFIFDHAEELGVGTDGYSLWGGSAGARMAAELGSYGAAEYGGDDIPKPSTVVMQYTGYSGYNPEGEPATFVCVGDSDGIANWRTMQRRIQALNAMGVPTEFHVYEGLGHGFGLGTGTVAEGWFDLAVNFWERNR
;
A
#
# COMPACT_ATOMS: atom_id res chain seq x y z
N MET A 1 -6.88 7.06 63.52
CA MET A 1 -6.29 5.95 64.31
C MET A 1 -5.77 4.94 63.30
N LYS A 2 -4.45 4.94 63.04
CA LYS A 2 -3.51 3.91 63.55
C LYS A 2 -3.79 2.54 62.91
N ARG A 3 -2.97 2.11 61.93
CA ARG A 3 -1.70 1.35 62.09
C ARG A 3 -2.02 -0.16 62.13
N THR A 4 -1.34 -1.13 61.50
CA THR A 4 0.05 -1.25 61.00
C THR A 4 0.29 -2.69 60.45
N ILE A 5 1.22 -2.83 59.48
CA ILE A 5 2.37 -3.79 59.39
C ILE A 5 2.08 -5.30 59.21
N GLY A 6 2.86 -6.10 58.46
CA GLY A 6 4.15 -5.90 57.79
C GLY A 6 4.57 -7.12 56.94
N VAL A 7 5.38 -6.95 55.87
CA VAL A 7 6.86 -6.88 55.73
C VAL A 7 7.57 -8.27 55.74
N ILE A 8 8.57 -8.39 54.83
CA ILE A 8 9.82 -9.20 54.83
C ILE A 8 9.76 -10.45 53.90
N ALA A 9 10.70 -10.77 53.00
CA ALA A 9 12.13 -10.42 52.81
C ALA A 9 12.60 -10.63 51.34
N ALA A 10 13.72 -9.97 51.02
CA ALA A 10 14.60 -10.17 49.87
C ALA A 10 15.81 -11.07 50.20
N MET A 11 16.52 -11.58 49.18
CA MET A 11 17.99 -11.82 49.09
C MET A 11 18.35 -12.30 47.65
N LEU A 12 19.19 -11.58 46.87
CA LEU A 12 20.66 -11.75 46.63
C LEU A 12 21.02 -13.15 46.05
N SER A 13 21.88 -13.39 45.04
CA SER A 13 23.07 -12.72 44.46
C SER A 13 23.57 -13.60 43.26
N LEU A 14 23.99 -13.04 42.11
CA LEU A 14 25.38 -12.78 41.62
C LEU A 14 26.20 -13.98 41.04
N VAL A 15 26.93 -13.69 39.93
CA VAL A 15 28.19 -14.27 39.37
C VAL A 15 28.04 -15.20 38.13
N LEU A 16 28.33 -14.78 36.88
CA LEU A 16 29.61 -14.61 36.12
C LEU A 16 30.39 -15.92 35.81
N MET A 17 30.51 -16.31 34.52
CA MET A 17 31.82 -16.53 33.84
C MET A 17 31.71 -17.01 32.38
N ILE A 18 32.63 -16.44 31.61
CA ILE A 18 33.04 -16.63 30.20
C ILE A 18 33.75 -17.98 30.02
N MET A 19 33.67 -18.61 28.83
CA MET A 19 34.84 -19.19 28.14
C MET A 19 34.59 -19.38 26.64
N ALA A 20 35.48 -18.78 25.85
CA ALA A 20 35.68 -18.99 24.43
C ALA A 20 36.40 -20.32 24.16
N GLY A 21 36.19 -20.88 22.97
CA GLY A 21 36.98 -21.98 22.44
C GLY A 21 36.92 -22.01 20.91
N CYS A 22 37.92 -21.42 20.26
CA CYS A 22 38.19 -21.63 18.84
C CYS A 22 39.02 -22.92 18.66
N SER A 23 38.68 -23.76 17.67
CA SER A 23 39.68 -24.52 16.92
C SER A 23 39.18 -24.87 15.51
N SER A 24 40.02 -24.53 14.54
CA SER A 24 39.97 -24.72 13.09
C SER A 24 40.11 -26.18 12.62
N GLY A 25 39.58 -26.50 11.42
CA GLY A 25 40.08 -27.63 10.62
C GLY A 25 39.20 -28.15 9.46
N SER A 26 39.33 -27.52 8.29
CA SER A 26 39.34 -28.05 6.90
C SER A 26 38.30 -29.05 6.35
N ASP A 27 37.65 -28.58 5.28
CA ASP A 27 37.35 -29.19 3.97
C ASP A 27 36.54 -30.50 3.84
N GLY A 28 35.41 -30.40 3.13
CA GLY A 28 34.90 -31.51 2.33
C GLY A 28 33.39 -31.58 2.08
N ASN A 29 32.92 -30.83 1.08
CA ASN A 29 31.89 -31.22 0.10
C ASN A 29 30.41 -31.33 0.53
N ARG A 30 29.63 -30.36 0.02
CA ARG A 30 28.23 -30.42 -0.47
C ARG A 30 27.28 -31.43 0.19
N GLN A 31 26.35 -30.91 0.99
CA GLN A 31 24.94 -31.31 0.89
C GLN A 31 23.99 -30.21 1.38
N ASN A 32 22.90 -30.12 0.61
CA ASN A 32 21.80 -29.17 0.61
C ASN A 32 20.94 -29.25 1.89
N GLN A 33 20.90 -28.19 2.70
CA GLN A 33 19.85 -27.84 3.68
C GLN A 33 19.94 -26.30 3.85
N GLY A 34 18.98 -25.49 3.45
CA GLY A 34 17.58 -25.57 3.84
C GLY A 34 17.40 -24.87 5.20
N GLY A 35 17.81 -23.60 5.29
CA GLY A 35 17.56 -22.73 6.44
C GLY A 35 16.77 -21.52 5.95
N THR A 36 15.45 -21.60 6.06
CA THR A 36 14.52 -20.49 5.86
C THR A 36 14.78 -19.44 6.93
N GLY A 37 15.66 -18.49 6.62
CA GLY A 37 15.63 -17.18 7.26
C GLY A 37 14.34 -16.50 6.84
N GLU A 38 13.58 -16.05 7.84
CA GLU A 38 12.32 -15.34 7.70
C GLU A 38 12.48 -14.18 6.69
N THR A 39 11.78 -14.28 5.57
CA THR A 39 11.53 -13.14 4.67
C THR A 39 10.50 -12.23 5.32
N PRO A 40 10.80 -10.95 5.58
CA PRO A 40 9.77 -9.95 5.75
C PRO A 40 9.35 -9.45 4.36
N ASN A 41 8.37 -10.11 3.75
CA ASN A 41 7.62 -9.57 2.61
C ASN A 41 6.16 -9.41 3.06
N GLY A 42 5.46 -8.31 2.79
CA GLY A 42 5.85 -7.17 1.97
C GLY A 42 4.88 -6.02 2.15
N ASP A 43 5.44 -4.82 2.12
CA ASP A 43 4.72 -3.54 2.12
C ASP A 43 5.43 -2.51 1.21
N SER A 44 6.21 -2.98 0.23
CA SER A 44 6.85 -2.10 -0.76
C SER A 44 5.94 -1.91 -1.97
N ALA A 45 5.80 -0.66 -2.41
CA ALA A 45 4.99 -0.33 -3.57
C ALA A 45 5.54 -0.97 -4.85
N GLN A 46 4.65 -1.56 -5.63
CA GLN A 46 5.00 -2.18 -6.91
C GLN A 46 5.19 -1.11 -7.99
N ILE A 47 6.21 -1.28 -8.81
CA ILE A 47 6.46 -0.48 -10.00
C ILE A 47 5.42 -0.88 -11.04
N PRO A 48 4.69 0.10 -11.61
CA PRO A 48 3.66 -0.22 -12.57
C PRO A 48 4.29 -0.82 -13.83
N GLN A 49 3.66 -1.88 -14.36
CA GLN A 49 4.11 -2.55 -15.59
C GLN A 49 4.09 -1.59 -16.79
N GLU A 50 3.18 -0.62 -16.77
CA GLU A 50 3.07 0.45 -17.76
C GLU A 50 2.99 1.82 -17.08
N LEU A 51 3.60 2.84 -17.68
CA LEU A 51 3.53 4.19 -17.11
C LEU A 51 2.16 4.79 -17.37
N SER A 52 1.54 5.29 -16.31
CA SER A 52 0.24 5.96 -16.37
C SER A 52 0.34 7.27 -17.15
N GLU A 53 -0.69 7.59 -17.93
CA GLU A 53 -0.87 8.94 -18.47
C GLU A 53 -1.37 9.87 -17.37
N ILE A 54 -0.96 11.13 -17.41
CA ILE A 54 -1.49 12.15 -16.49
C ILE A 54 -2.96 12.40 -16.87
N PRO A 55 -3.92 12.32 -15.93
CA PRO A 55 -5.31 12.68 -16.19
C PRO A 55 -5.40 14.09 -16.76
N SER A 56 -6.15 14.29 -17.84
CA SER A 56 -6.24 15.61 -18.50
C SER A 56 -6.72 16.71 -17.56
N ALA A 57 -7.59 16.37 -16.61
CA ALA A 57 -8.09 17.30 -15.59
C ALA A 57 -6.99 17.83 -14.66
N TYR A 58 -5.88 17.10 -14.47
CA TYR A 58 -4.81 17.51 -13.56
C TYR A 58 -4.03 18.72 -14.09
N TYR A 59 -4.17 19.07 -15.37
CA TYR A 59 -3.57 20.29 -15.91
C TYR A 59 -4.36 21.56 -15.58
N GLU A 60 -5.59 21.44 -15.09
CA GLU A 60 -6.41 22.56 -14.62
C GLU A 60 -6.06 22.91 -13.16
N GLU A 61 -6.35 24.13 -12.74
CA GLU A 61 -6.06 24.58 -11.36
C GLU A 61 -6.79 23.72 -10.31
N ALA A 62 -6.04 23.21 -9.33
CA ALA A 62 -6.58 22.53 -8.15
C ALA A 62 -7.20 23.52 -7.16
N ASP A 63 -8.07 23.04 -6.26
CA ASP A 63 -8.59 23.83 -5.14
C ASP A 63 -7.50 24.10 -4.08
N GLU A 64 -6.63 23.10 -3.86
CA GLU A 64 -5.51 23.12 -2.92
C GLU A 64 -4.19 23.38 -3.66
N GLN A 65 -3.86 24.65 -3.84
CA GLN A 65 -2.69 25.05 -4.61
C GLN A 65 -1.42 25.20 -3.76
N GLY A 66 -0.38 24.44 -4.11
CA GLY A 66 0.98 24.69 -3.62
C GLY A 66 1.56 26.00 -4.15
N THR A 67 2.68 26.42 -3.58
CA THR A 67 3.34 27.69 -3.89
C THR A 67 4.71 27.46 -4.52
N LEU A 68 5.02 28.18 -5.60
CA LEU A 68 6.38 28.29 -6.11
C LEU A 68 7.07 29.49 -5.45
N VAL A 69 8.32 29.31 -5.04
CA VAL A 69 9.18 30.36 -4.51
C VAL A 69 10.56 30.33 -5.18
N GLU A 70 11.23 31.47 -5.21
CA GLU A 70 12.61 31.57 -5.70
C GLU A 70 13.56 31.46 -4.51
N LEU A 71 14.48 30.49 -4.56
CA LEU A 71 15.60 30.37 -3.63
C LEU A 71 16.87 30.86 -4.31
N TYR A 72 17.49 31.89 -3.76
CA TYR A 72 18.82 32.34 -4.17
C TYR A 72 19.87 31.84 -3.19
N TYR A 73 20.97 31.31 -3.72
CA TYR A 73 22.07 30.77 -2.94
C TYR A 73 23.42 31.14 -3.58
N ASP A 74 24.42 31.31 -2.74
CA ASP A 74 25.78 31.60 -3.18
C ASP A 74 26.53 30.30 -3.48
N THR A 75 27.36 30.31 -4.52
CA THR A 75 28.15 29.17 -4.99
C THR A 75 29.32 29.68 -5.83
N TYR A 76 29.99 28.82 -6.58
CA TYR A 76 31.13 29.15 -7.43
C TYR A 76 30.95 28.61 -8.85
N GLU A 77 31.65 29.25 -9.78
CA GLU A 77 31.69 28.82 -11.16
C GLU A 77 32.27 27.40 -11.29
N SER A 78 31.60 26.55 -12.08
CA SER A 78 31.81 25.10 -12.11
C SER A 78 33.24 24.63 -12.43
N PHE A 79 34.01 25.38 -13.23
CA PHE A 79 35.39 25.02 -13.59
C PHE A 79 36.45 25.63 -12.65
N SER A 80 36.02 26.44 -11.69
CA SER A 80 36.88 27.10 -10.70
C SER A 80 36.35 26.94 -9.27
N TYR A 81 35.55 25.90 -9.07
CA TYR A 81 34.86 25.61 -7.82
C TYR A 81 35.84 25.30 -6.69
N ASP A 82 36.83 24.42 -6.94
CA ASP A 82 37.84 24.02 -5.95
C ASP A 82 38.70 25.20 -5.49
N GLU A 83 39.05 26.12 -6.40
CA GLU A 83 39.80 27.32 -6.04
C GLU A 83 38.93 28.44 -5.48
N ALA A 84 37.59 28.32 -5.56
CA ALA A 84 36.62 29.31 -5.12
C ALA A 84 36.89 30.73 -5.68
N THR A 85 37.39 30.82 -6.92
CA THR A 85 37.89 32.09 -7.48
C THR A 85 36.84 32.94 -8.16
N GLN A 86 35.71 32.37 -8.55
CA GLN A 86 34.61 33.06 -9.23
C GLN A 86 33.29 32.80 -8.51
N PRO A 87 32.94 33.63 -7.50
CA PRO A 87 31.66 33.47 -6.79
C PRO A 87 30.50 33.80 -7.72
N LEU A 88 29.42 33.04 -7.56
CA LEU A 88 28.16 33.17 -8.27
C LEU A 88 27.02 33.18 -7.27
N GLN A 89 25.92 33.85 -7.65
CA GLN A 89 24.64 33.70 -6.97
C GLN A 89 23.68 33.05 -7.95
N LYS A 90 23.22 31.85 -7.62
CA LYS A 90 22.32 31.05 -8.45
C LYS A 90 20.92 31.01 -7.86
N ARG A 91 19.97 30.63 -8.71
CA ARG A 91 18.55 30.52 -8.38
C ARG A 91 18.08 29.09 -8.58
N ALA A 92 17.29 28.59 -7.64
CA ALA A 92 16.43 27.43 -7.80
C ALA A 92 14.96 27.86 -7.66
N ILE A 93 14.07 27.16 -8.35
CA ILE A 93 12.63 27.25 -8.09
C ILE A 93 12.27 26.15 -7.10
N VAL A 94 11.58 26.50 -6.03
CA VAL A 94 11.14 25.55 -5.00
C VAL A 94 9.62 25.54 -4.96
N TYR A 95 9.04 24.35 -5.11
CA TYR A 95 7.64 24.09 -4.83
C TYR A 95 7.47 23.72 -3.37
N LEU A 96 6.55 24.40 -2.70
CA LEU A 96 6.05 24.05 -1.37
C LEU A 96 4.60 23.57 -1.52
N PRO A 97 4.23 22.44 -0.91
CA PRO A 97 2.89 21.90 -1.03
C PRO A 97 1.86 22.83 -0.40
N TYR A 98 0.58 22.67 -0.79
CA TYR A 98 -0.51 23.37 -0.13
C TYR A 98 -0.49 23.08 1.38
N GLY A 99 -0.66 24.11 2.20
CA GLY A 99 -0.59 23.97 3.66
C GLY A 99 0.80 23.76 4.25
N TYR A 100 1.88 23.94 3.49
CA TYR A 100 3.26 23.83 3.98
C TYR A 100 3.47 24.54 5.33
N SER A 101 4.09 23.82 6.27
CA SER A 101 4.40 24.28 7.63
C SER A 101 5.86 23.94 7.98
N GLU A 102 6.55 24.85 8.67
CA GLU A 102 7.89 24.58 9.20
C GLU A 102 7.86 23.62 10.43
N GLU A 103 6.67 23.28 10.94
CA GLU A 103 6.49 22.32 12.06
C GLU A 103 6.46 20.85 11.61
N GLU A 104 6.33 20.60 10.31
CA GLU A 104 6.28 19.26 9.70
C GLU A 104 7.55 19.01 8.87
N SER A 105 7.94 17.75 8.68
CA SER A 105 9.06 17.35 7.82
C SER A 105 8.55 16.81 6.49
N TYR A 106 9.16 17.23 5.38
CA TYR A 106 8.77 16.84 4.03
C TYR A 106 9.89 16.09 3.32
N ASN A 107 9.52 15.07 2.55
CA ASN A 107 10.43 14.47 1.58
C ASN A 107 10.83 15.53 0.52
N ILE A 108 12.02 15.40 -0.05
CA ILE A 108 12.56 16.39 -1.00
C ILE A 108 13.02 15.72 -2.29
N VAL A 109 12.51 16.25 -3.40
CA VAL A 109 12.89 15.82 -4.76
C VAL A 109 13.66 16.94 -5.45
N TYR A 110 14.85 16.62 -5.94
CA TYR A 110 15.64 17.51 -6.80
C TYR A 110 15.39 17.12 -8.26
N MET A 111 14.79 18.02 -9.03
CA MET A 111 14.27 17.77 -10.38
C MET A 111 15.03 18.58 -11.42
N MET A 112 15.95 17.93 -12.13
CA MET A 112 16.85 18.56 -13.09
C MET A 112 16.26 18.66 -14.50
N HIS A 113 16.41 19.83 -15.11
CA HIS A 113 15.99 20.10 -16.49
C HIS A 113 16.88 19.43 -17.54
N GLY A 114 16.41 19.38 -18.80
CA GLY A 114 17.15 18.86 -19.95
C GLY A 114 18.07 19.88 -20.63
N GLY A 115 18.57 19.56 -21.83
CA GLY A 115 19.29 20.53 -22.66
C GLY A 115 18.38 21.68 -23.12
N TRP A 116 18.96 22.81 -23.52
CA TRP A 116 18.24 24.01 -23.98
C TRP A 116 17.20 24.55 -22.97
N SER A 117 17.51 24.41 -21.68
CA SER A 117 16.57 24.63 -20.58
C SER A 117 17.29 25.15 -19.32
N ASN A 118 16.50 25.46 -18.29
CA ASN A 118 16.93 26.04 -17.02
C ASN A 118 15.93 25.70 -15.90
N GLU A 119 16.17 26.19 -14.68
CA GLU A 119 15.42 25.91 -13.45
C GLU A 119 13.92 26.26 -13.52
N THR A 120 13.52 27.13 -14.45
CA THR A 120 12.12 27.59 -14.59
C THR A 120 11.29 26.75 -15.56
N THR A 121 11.91 25.80 -16.28
CA THR A 121 11.25 25.16 -17.43
C THR A 121 10.14 24.18 -17.02
N THR A 122 10.36 23.39 -15.98
CA THR A 122 9.43 22.32 -15.62
C THR A 122 8.21 22.84 -14.87
N LEU A 123 8.41 23.59 -13.78
CA LEU A 123 7.32 24.11 -12.93
C LEU A 123 6.96 25.58 -13.18
N GLY A 124 7.74 26.32 -13.97
CA GLY A 124 7.54 27.76 -14.17
C GLY A 124 8.18 28.60 -13.07
N THR A 125 7.62 29.78 -12.84
CA THR A 125 8.05 30.73 -11.79
C THR A 125 6.87 31.12 -10.90
N PRO A 126 7.08 31.79 -9.75
CA PRO A 126 5.97 32.25 -8.90
C PRO A 126 4.96 33.15 -9.62
N SER A 127 5.40 33.90 -10.64
CA SER A 127 4.54 34.80 -11.43
C SER A 127 3.99 34.18 -12.70
N ALA A 128 4.50 33.01 -13.10
CA ALA A 128 4.10 32.28 -14.30
C ALA A 128 4.30 30.77 -14.09
N PRO A 129 3.48 30.13 -13.23
CA PRO A 129 3.55 28.68 -13.03
C PRO A 129 3.22 27.95 -14.33
N SER A 130 3.89 26.82 -14.57
CA SER A 130 3.57 25.95 -15.70
C SER A 130 2.32 25.12 -15.42
N ALA A 131 1.68 24.58 -16.46
CA ALA A 131 0.57 23.65 -16.28
C ALA A 131 0.98 22.36 -15.53
N PHE A 132 2.27 22.01 -15.50
CA PHE A 132 2.73 20.86 -14.74
C PHE A 132 2.71 21.12 -13.22
N LYS A 133 2.81 22.38 -12.78
CA LYS A 133 2.56 22.72 -11.36
C LYS A 133 1.14 22.33 -10.93
N ASN A 134 0.15 22.56 -11.80
CA ASN A 134 -1.23 22.13 -11.54
C ASN A 134 -1.33 20.61 -11.42
N VAL A 135 -0.53 19.86 -12.19
CA VAL A 135 -0.48 18.40 -12.09
C VAL A 135 0.03 17.97 -10.71
N ILE A 136 1.06 18.62 -10.20
CA ILE A 136 1.57 18.36 -8.84
C ILE A 136 0.50 18.65 -7.79
N ASP A 137 -0.18 19.80 -7.88
CA ASP A 137 -1.24 20.14 -6.92
C ASP A 137 -2.40 19.15 -6.94
N ASN A 138 -2.92 18.82 -8.13
CA ASN A 138 -4.03 17.88 -8.26
C ASN A 138 -3.64 16.47 -7.79
N ALA A 139 -2.40 16.06 -8.02
CA ALA A 139 -1.90 14.77 -7.55
C ALA A 139 -1.76 14.71 -6.02
N ILE A 140 -1.36 15.81 -5.38
CA ILE A 140 -1.32 15.91 -3.91
C ILE A 140 -2.76 15.96 -3.36
N GLN A 141 -3.61 16.82 -3.93
CA GLN A 141 -5.01 16.98 -3.51
C GLN A 141 -5.81 15.67 -3.65
N SER A 142 -5.55 14.89 -4.70
CA SER A 142 -6.21 13.59 -4.90
C SER A 142 -5.61 12.47 -4.06
N GLY A 143 -4.47 12.69 -3.41
CA GLY A 143 -3.74 11.68 -2.66
C GLY A 143 -2.90 10.73 -3.52
N ALA A 144 -2.67 11.02 -4.80
CA ALA A 144 -1.82 10.21 -5.68
C ALA A 144 -0.36 10.12 -5.18
N PHE A 145 0.12 11.15 -4.49
CA PHE A 145 1.29 11.10 -3.62
C PHE A 145 1.17 12.17 -2.52
N ALA A 146 1.81 11.95 -1.36
CA ALA A 146 1.67 12.90 -0.25
C ALA A 146 2.49 14.18 -0.48
N PRO A 147 2.19 15.25 0.28
CA PRO A 147 2.91 16.52 0.21
C PRO A 147 4.44 16.36 0.29
N LEU A 148 5.16 17.00 -0.63
CA LEU A 148 6.62 17.01 -0.67
C LEU A 148 7.16 18.36 -1.18
N ILE A 149 8.44 18.61 -0.95
CA ILE A 149 9.15 19.76 -1.53
C ILE A 149 9.78 19.33 -2.85
N ILE A 150 9.59 20.11 -3.92
CA ILE A 150 10.27 19.89 -5.20
C ILE A 150 11.21 21.07 -5.47
N VAL A 151 12.49 20.78 -5.63
CA VAL A 151 13.52 21.75 -5.99
C VAL A 151 13.83 21.57 -7.47
N CYS A 152 13.62 22.59 -8.28
CA CYS A 152 14.09 22.67 -9.65
C CYS A 152 15.37 23.52 -9.67
N PRO A 153 16.57 22.92 -9.69
CA PRO A 153 17.83 23.64 -9.83
C PRO A 153 18.24 23.76 -11.31
N THR A 154 19.45 24.26 -11.55
CA THR A 154 20.08 24.27 -12.88
C THR A 154 21.55 23.91 -12.80
N TYR A 155 22.03 23.09 -13.74
CA TYR A 155 23.48 22.88 -13.95
C TYR A 155 24.11 24.01 -14.77
N ASN A 156 23.33 24.95 -15.30
CA ASN A 156 23.87 26.12 -15.98
C ASN A 156 24.71 26.96 -14.99
N ASN A 157 25.73 27.62 -15.49
CA ASN A 157 26.81 28.12 -14.66
C ASN A 157 26.78 29.65 -14.57
N THR A 158 27.08 30.36 -15.66
CA THR A 158 27.46 31.79 -15.58
C THR A 158 26.43 32.77 -16.14
N ASN A 159 25.39 32.27 -16.81
CA ASN A 159 24.67 33.08 -17.80
C ASN A 159 23.22 33.35 -17.39
N GLY A 160 22.92 34.62 -17.08
CA GLY A 160 21.57 35.16 -16.86
C GLY A 160 20.60 35.09 -18.05
N ASN A 161 21.01 34.37 -19.12
CA ASN A 161 20.29 34.06 -20.35
C ASN A 161 20.04 32.54 -20.55
N GLY A 162 20.55 31.66 -19.68
CA GLY A 162 20.19 30.23 -19.66
C GLY A 162 20.74 29.36 -20.80
N GLN A 163 21.79 29.82 -21.51
CA GLN A 163 22.25 29.21 -22.77
C GLN A 163 23.38 28.18 -22.62
N ASP A 164 23.89 27.91 -21.40
CA ASP A 164 24.98 26.95 -21.22
C ASP A 164 24.54 25.53 -21.65
N SER A 165 23.27 25.23 -21.39
CA SER A 165 22.59 24.00 -21.84
C SER A 165 22.35 23.92 -23.35
N ASP A 166 22.54 25.01 -24.12
CA ASP A 166 22.46 24.99 -25.59
C ASP A 166 23.70 24.33 -26.21
N ASN A 167 24.83 24.31 -25.48
CA ASN A 167 26.07 23.67 -25.90
C ASN A 167 26.21 22.31 -25.25
N TYR A 168 25.92 21.26 -26.00
CA TYR A 168 25.94 19.88 -25.52
C TYR A 168 27.26 19.45 -24.86
N SER A 169 28.41 19.82 -25.45
CA SER A 169 29.74 19.48 -24.90
C SER A 169 30.05 20.21 -23.60
N LEU A 170 29.54 21.44 -23.44
CA LEU A 170 29.64 22.18 -22.19
C LEU A 170 28.71 21.57 -21.14
N ALA A 171 27.46 21.31 -21.50
CA ALA A 171 26.48 20.69 -20.61
C ALA A 171 26.99 19.36 -20.03
N LEU A 172 27.60 18.49 -20.83
CA LEU A 172 28.22 17.24 -20.33
C LEU A 172 29.30 17.48 -19.25
N GLN A 173 30.10 18.54 -19.37
CA GLN A 173 31.10 18.90 -18.36
C GLN A 173 30.44 19.50 -17.12
N LEU A 174 29.47 20.40 -17.31
CA LEU A 174 28.74 21.02 -16.20
C LEU A 174 27.98 19.99 -15.37
N THR A 175 27.25 19.07 -16.01
CA THR A 175 26.55 17.98 -15.31
C THR A 175 27.49 17.07 -14.53
N ARG A 176 28.73 16.85 -15.01
CA ARG A 176 29.74 16.08 -14.28
C ARG A 176 30.20 16.81 -13.03
N ASN A 177 30.41 18.12 -13.11
CA ASN A 177 30.92 18.94 -12.00
C ASN A 177 29.82 19.39 -11.02
N TYR A 178 28.55 19.26 -11.39
CA TYR A 178 27.41 19.78 -10.64
C TYR A 178 27.29 19.22 -9.21
N HIS A 179 27.82 18.02 -8.95
CA HIS A 179 27.83 17.42 -7.61
C HIS A 179 28.47 18.33 -6.55
N ASN A 180 29.52 19.08 -6.93
CA ASN A 180 30.20 20.02 -6.03
C ASN A 180 29.25 21.08 -5.50
N GLU A 181 28.53 21.75 -6.41
CA GLU A 181 27.50 22.74 -6.05
C GLU A 181 26.34 22.09 -5.30
N LEU A 182 25.90 20.91 -5.75
CA LEU A 182 24.75 20.22 -5.18
C LEU A 182 24.93 19.94 -3.68
N VAL A 183 26.02 19.29 -3.29
CA VAL A 183 26.22 18.81 -1.91
C VAL A 183 26.72 19.90 -0.97
N ASN A 184 27.54 20.83 -1.47
CA ASN A 184 28.19 21.83 -0.61
C ASN A 184 27.38 23.13 -0.49
N ASP A 185 26.57 23.47 -1.49
CA ASP A 185 25.86 24.76 -1.52
C ASP A 185 24.34 24.60 -1.57
N LEU A 186 23.81 23.87 -2.57
CA LEU A 186 22.37 23.85 -2.82
C LEU A 186 21.60 23.07 -1.75
N ILE A 187 22.02 21.84 -1.41
CA ILE A 187 21.35 21.04 -0.37
C ILE A 187 21.34 21.80 0.97
N PRO A 188 22.47 22.33 1.48
CA PRO A 188 22.47 23.16 2.68
C PRO A 188 21.57 24.41 2.58
N ALA A 189 21.52 25.07 1.42
CA ALA A 189 20.68 26.25 1.24
C ALA A 189 19.18 25.93 1.24
N VAL A 190 18.77 24.81 0.64
CA VAL A 190 17.38 24.33 0.63
C VAL A 190 16.97 23.86 2.02
N GLU A 191 17.70 22.89 2.57
CA GLU A 191 17.32 22.19 3.82
C GLU A 191 17.63 23.03 5.08
N GLY A 192 18.43 24.08 4.94
CA GLY A 192 18.57 25.12 5.97
C GLY A 192 17.45 26.16 5.96
N ARG A 193 16.66 26.23 4.87
CA ARG A 193 15.57 27.21 4.70
C ARG A 193 14.18 26.60 4.83
N TYR A 194 14.01 25.36 4.37
CA TYR A 194 12.74 24.64 4.34
C TYR A 194 12.85 23.34 5.14
N SER A 195 11.82 23.06 5.92
CA SER A 195 11.71 21.86 6.76
C SER A 195 11.72 20.56 5.96
N GLY A 196 12.86 19.87 5.98
CA GLY A 196 13.03 18.49 5.53
C GLY A 196 13.18 17.53 6.71
N TYR A 197 13.71 16.34 6.45
CA TYR A 197 14.01 15.34 7.49
C TYR A 197 15.41 15.49 8.11
N ALA A 198 16.28 16.34 7.54
CA ALA A 198 17.59 16.61 8.13
C ALA A 198 17.44 17.48 9.39
N GLU A 199 18.04 17.05 10.51
CA GLU A 199 18.00 17.82 11.77
C GLU A 199 18.75 19.15 11.68
N SER A 200 19.79 19.21 10.84
CA SER A 200 20.52 20.42 10.52
C SER A 200 21.20 20.32 9.15
N THR A 201 21.89 21.37 8.73
CA THR A 201 22.68 21.38 7.50
C THR A 201 24.11 20.85 7.68
N SER A 202 24.38 20.12 8.77
CA SER A 202 25.65 19.42 8.93
C SER A 202 25.74 18.25 7.96
N THR A 203 26.95 17.88 7.52
CA THR A 203 27.16 16.74 6.61
C THR A 203 26.55 15.45 7.17
N ASP A 204 26.74 15.17 8.47
CA ASP A 204 26.24 13.94 9.09
C ASP A 204 24.71 13.89 9.10
N ASP A 205 24.04 15.01 9.41
CA ASP A 205 22.57 15.07 9.45
C ASP A 205 21.96 15.01 8.04
N LEU A 206 22.62 15.63 7.06
CA LEU A 206 22.22 15.54 5.66
C LEU A 206 22.39 14.11 5.13
N ILE A 207 23.48 13.41 5.45
CA ILE A 207 23.65 12.00 5.09
C ILE A 207 22.59 11.14 5.81
N ALA A 208 22.31 11.40 7.09
CA ALA A 208 21.31 10.66 7.85
C ALA A 208 19.88 10.77 7.26
N ALA A 209 19.54 11.90 6.65
CA ALA A 209 18.23 12.13 6.03
C ALA A 209 18.13 11.65 4.57
N ARG A 210 19.14 10.93 4.04
CA ARG A 210 19.18 10.50 2.62
C ARG A 210 17.98 9.69 2.15
N ASP A 211 17.33 8.94 3.03
CA ASP A 211 16.17 8.11 2.71
C ASP A 211 14.92 8.95 2.37
N HIS A 212 14.96 10.25 2.68
CA HIS A 212 13.92 11.25 2.38
C HIS A 212 14.31 12.16 1.20
N ARG A 213 15.33 11.77 0.43
CA ARG A 213 15.86 12.56 -0.69
C ARG A 213 15.91 11.75 -1.99
N ALA A 214 15.37 12.35 -3.05
CA ALA A 214 15.40 11.78 -4.40
C ALA A 214 15.97 12.75 -5.43
N PHE A 215 16.61 12.22 -6.46
CA PHE A 215 17.07 12.99 -7.62
C PHE A 215 16.45 12.45 -8.91
N MET A 216 15.87 13.32 -9.73
CA MET A 216 15.25 12.95 -11.00
C MET A 216 15.61 13.91 -12.12
N GLY A 217 15.60 13.42 -13.35
CA GLY A 217 15.88 14.27 -14.50
C GLY A 217 15.64 13.60 -15.85
N PHE A 218 15.49 14.44 -16.86
CA PHE A 218 15.17 14.03 -18.23
C PHE A 218 16.26 14.50 -19.20
N SER A 219 16.66 13.66 -20.16
CA SER A 219 17.69 13.99 -21.16
C SER A 219 19.04 14.35 -20.51
N MET A 220 19.57 15.57 -20.68
CA MET A 220 20.74 16.04 -19.91
C MET A 220 20.49 16.06 -18.40
N GLY A 221 19.25 16.19 -17.94
CA GLY A 221 18.88 16.01 -16.53
C GLY A 221 19.03 14.55 -16.09
N SER A 222 18.79 13.58 -16.97
CA SER A 222 19.06 12.16 -16.70
C SER A 222 20.56 11.89 -16.63
N VAL A 223 21.36 12.51 -17.52
CA VAL A 223 22.82 12.51 -17.39
C VAL A 223 23.26 13.08 -16.05
N THR A 224 22.65 14.18 -15.60
CA THR A 224 22.91 14.74 -14.27
C THR A 224 22.53 13.78 -13.16
N THR A 225 21.38 13.10 -13.28
CA THR A 225 20.93 12.09 -12.30
C THR A 225 21.96 10.96 -12.15
N TRP A 226 22.54 10.47 -13.26
CA TRP A 226 23.61 9.49 -13.21
C TRP A 226 24.90 10.04 -12.58
N ARG A 227 25.23 11.32 -12.79
CA ARG A 227 26.38 11.96 -12.12
C ARG A 227 26.14 12.15 -10.63
N THR A 228 24.91 12.46 -10.23
CA THR A 228 24.52 12.48 -8.81
C THR A 228 24.62 11.08 -8.21
N PHE A 229 24.21 10.04 -8.91
CA PHE A 229 24.41 8.65 -8.46
C PHE A 229 25.90 8.32 -8.29
N GLU A 230 26.75 8.75 -9.23
CA GLU A 230 28.20 8.53 -9.15
C GLU A 230 28.88 9.22 -7.97
N TYR A 231 28.46 10.44 -7.62
CA TYR A 231 29.22 11.31 -6.72
C TYR A 231 28.51 11.64 -5.41
N CYS A 232 27.23 11.28 -5.26
CA CYS A 232 26.38 11.74 -4.15
C CYS A 232 25.47 10.62 -3.59
N LEU A 233 25.88 9.35 -3.69
CA LEU A 233 25.09 8.21 -3.19
C LEU A 233 24.84 8.28 -1.67
N ASP A 234 25.72 8.96 -0.95
CA ASP A 234 25.61 9.30 0.46
C ASP A 234 24.47 10.27 0.79
N TYR A 235 24.09 11.13 -0.16
CA TYR A 235 23.01 12.11 0.03
C TYR A 235 21.67 11.66 -0.58
N PHE A 236 21.59 10.59 -1.35
CA PHE A 236 20.35 10.24 -2.04
C PHE A 236 20.07 8.74 -1.99
N ARG A 237 18.84 8.40 -1.62
CA ARG A 237 18.31 7.02 -1.71
C ARG A 237 17.74 6.71 -3.09
N TYR A 238 17.06 7.66 -3.70
CA TYR A 238 16.23 7.41 -4.89
C TYR A 238 16.71 8.16 -6.13
N PHE A 239 16.75 7.46 -7.26
CA PHE A 239 17.20 8.02 -8.54
C PHE A 239 16.24 7.69 -9.68
N PHE A 240 15.78 8.72 -10.39
CA PHE A 240 14.82 8.59 -11.51
C PHE A 240 15.37 9.19 -12.81
N PRO A 241 16.34 8.50 -13.46
CA PRO A 241 16.87 8.92 -14.74
C PRO A 241 15.89 8.60 -15.89
N SER A 242 15.69 9.53 -16.81
CA SER A 242 14.85 9.29 -18.00
C SER A 242 15.46 9.80 -19.31
N SER A 243 15.54 8.91 -20.30
CA SER A 243 16.00 9.22 -21.66
C SER A 243 17.38 9.91 -21.75
N GLY A 244 18.35 9.50 -20.95
CA GLY A 244 19.74 9.99 -21.06
C GLY A 244 20.74 9.07 -20.35
N ALA A 245 21.75 8.60 -21.09
CA ALA A 245 22.76 7.64 -20.62
C ALA A 245 24.15 8.28 -20.55
N ILE A 246 25.01 7.74 -19.69
CA ILE A 246 26.41 8.15 -19.54
C ILE A 246 27.41 7.07 -19.96
N THR A 247 26.96 5.83 -20.07
CA THR A 247 27.80 4.67 -20.38
C THR A 247 26.97 3.56 -21.02
N SER A 248 27.63 2.49 -21.45
CA SER A 248 27.01 1.22 -21.80
C SER A 248 27.73 0.05 -21.12
N SER A 249 28.48 0.33 -20.05
CA SER A 249 29.27 -0.63 -19.29
C SER A 249 28.63 -0.83 -17.92
N GLY A 250 28.19 -2.07 -17.66
CA GLY A 250 27.72 -2.51 -16.35
C GLY A 250 28.82 -2.39 -15.32
N ASP A 251 30.02 -2.93 -15.62
CA ASP A 251 31.21 -2.86 -14.76
C ASP A 251 31.54 -1.45 -14.26
N TYR A 252 31.35 -0.42 -15.10
CA TYR A 252 31.57 0.96 -14.70
C TYR A 252 30.55 1.43 -13.64
N MET A 253 29.27 1.10 -13.83
CA MET A 253 28.23 1.43 -12.86
C MET A 253 28.37 0.57 -11.59
N ASP A 254 28.80 -0.68 -11.73
CA ASP A 254 29.05 -1.58 -10.62
C ASP A 254 30.22 -1.10 -9.74
N SER A 255 31.33 -0.72 -10.38
CA SER A 255 32.47 -0.11 -9.71
C SER A 255 32.10 1.20 -9.01
N THR A 256 31.08 1.91 -9.50
CA THR A 256 30.60 3.13 -8.85
C THR A 256 29.99 2.82 -7.47
N VAL A 257 29.19 1.75 -7.38
CA VAL A 257 28.64 1.28 -6.09
C VAL A 257 29.76 0.77 -5.19
N GLU A 258 30.64 -0.09 -5.70
CA GLU A 258 31.78 -0.65 -4.93
C GLU A 258 32.66 0.45 -4.33
N ASN A 259 32.97 1.51 -5.09
CA ASN A 259 33.82 2.60 -4.64
C ASN A 259 33.12 3.57 -3.67
N SER A 260 31.79 3.58 -3.64
CA SER A 260 31.01 4.46 -2.75
C SER A 260 30.98 3.97 -1.30
N GLY A 261 31.18 2.65 -1.08
CA GLY A 261 31.03 2.02 0.23
C GLY A 261 29.59 1.66 0.61
N TYR A 262 28.62 1.90 -0.27
CA TYR A 262 27.22 1.47 -0.16
C TYR A 262 26.99 0.12 -0.86
N SER A 263 25.94 -0.59 -0.49
CA SER A 263 25.51 -1.84 -1.13
C SER A 263 24.26 -1.65 -2.00
N ASP A 264 23.85 -2.72 -2.66
CA ASP A 264 22.62 -2.79 -3.45
C ASP A 264 21.36 -2.46 -2.64
N ASP A 265 21.34 -2.78 -1.34
CA ASP A 265 20.27 -2.43 -0.41
C ASP A 265 20.15 -0.93 -0.11
N ASP A 266 21.10 -0.08 -0.51
CA ASP A 266 21.20 1.32 -0.08
C ASP A 266 20.58 2.34 -1.03
N PHE A 267 20.14 1.93 -2.22
CA PHE A 267 19.55 2.83 -3.21
C PHE A 267 18.44 2.15 -4.02
N PHE A 268 17.66 2.96 -4.72
CA PHE A 268 16.74 2.45 -5.73
C PHE A 268 16.77 3.31 -6.99
N ILE A 269 16.86 2.67 -8.16
CA ILE A 269 16.88 3.31 -9.47
C ILE A 269 15.67 2.88 -10.29
N TRP A 270 14.87 3.83 -10.77
CA TRP A 270 13.85 3.52 -11.77
C TRP A 270 14.06 4.35 -13.03
N GLY A 271 14.59 3.69 -14.05
CA GLY A 271 14.82 4.26 -15.37
C GLY A 271 13.55 4.27 -16.23
N MET A 272 13.36 5.32 -17.03
CA MET A 272 12.23 5.41 -17.97
C MET A 272 12.65 5.93 -19.35
N SER A 273 12.01 5.44 -20.40
CA SER A 273 12.22 5.90 -21.78
C SER A 273 11.00 5.63 -22.66
N GLY A 274 11.02 6.07 -23.92
CA GLY A 274 9.96 5.86 -24.91
C GLY A 274 10.47 5.20 -26.18
N THR A 275 9.67 4.37 -26.84
CA THR A 275 10.13 3.63 -28.04
C THR A 275 10.46 4.53 -29.23
N ASN A 276 9.86 5.72 -29.31
CA ASN A 276 10.12 6.73 -30.34
C ASN A 276 11.14 7.80 -29.89
N ASP A 277 11.75 7.64 -28.72
CA ASP A 277 12.79 8.54 -28.21
C ASP A 277 14.14 8.18 -28.84
N PHE A 278 14.85 9.17 -29.39
CA PHE A 278 16.17 8.95 -30.01
C PHE A 278 17.22 8.45 -29.00
N ALA A 279 17.05 8.73 -27.71
CA ALA A 279 17.96 8.30 -26.65
C ALA A 279 17.66 6.86 -26.17
N CYS A 280 16.50 6.29 -26.53
CA CYS A 280 15.99 5.04 -25.97
C CYS A 280 16.94 3.86 -26.20
N SER A 281 17.53 3.74 -27.39
CA SER A 281 18.45 2.65 -27.69
C SER A 281 19.69 2.67 -26.77
N GLN A 282 20.31 3.84 -26.60
CA GLN A 282 21.48 3.99 -25.74
C GLN A 282 21.12 3.82 -24.27
N PHE A 283 19.97 4.37 -23.84
CA PHE A 283 19.49 4.25 -22.47
C PHE A 283 19.17 2.80 -22.10
N THR A 284 18.47 2.07 -22.97
CA THR A 284 18.19 0.64 -22.85
C THR A 284 19.49 -0.15 -22.73
N ALA A 285 20.52 0.17 -23.53
CA ALA A 285 21.81 -0.51 -23.47
C ALA A 285 22.49 -0.32 -22.11
N GLN A 286 22.42 0.87 -21.51
CA GLN A 286 22.93 1.10 -20.15
C GLN A 286 22.15 0.30 -19.12
N MET A 287 20.81 0.38 -19.12
CA MET A 287 19.96 -0.32 -18.15
C MET A 287 20.17 -1.84 -18.21
N ASN A 288 20.22 -2.42 -19.42
CA ASN A 288 20.50 -3.84 -19.60
C ASN A 288 21.91 -4.22 -19.14
N ALA A 289 22.92 -3.37 -19.35
CA ALA A 289 24.26 -3.64 -18.87
C ALA A 289 24.32 -3.61 -17.33
N MET A 290 23.52 -2.75 -16.68
CA MET A 290 23.39 -2.71 -15.23
C MET A 290 22.66 -3.95 -14.68
N PHE A 291 21.61 -4.45 -15.35
CA PHE A 291 20.91 -5.68 -14.92
C PHE A 291 21.79 -6.94 -14.90
N GLU A 292 22.94 -6.92 -15.57
CA GLU A 292 23.91 -8.02 -15.59
C GLU A 292 25.09 -7.80 -14.63
N ALA A 293 25.12 -6.66 -13.92
CA ALA A 293 26.15 -6.32 -12.94
C ALA A 293 25.78 -6.79 -11.52
N GLU A 294 26.76 -6.89 -10.63
CA GLU A 294 26.63 -7.53 -9.32
C GLU A 294 25.70 -6.77 -8.38
N HIS A 295 25.83 -5.45 -8.29
CA HIS A 295 25.12 -4.61 -7.31
C HIS A 295 23.75 -4.12 -7.80
N PHE A 296 23.18 -4.72 -8.85
CA PHE A 296 21.94 -4.27 -9.48
C PHE A 296 20.97 -5.43 -9.68
N THR A 297 20.05 -5.58 -8.75
CA THR A 297 19.00 -6.59 -8.77
C THR A 297 17.74 -6.01 -9.38
N ARG A 298 17.33 -6.53 -10.55
CA ARG A 298 16.10 -6.11 -11.22
C ARG A 298 14.88 -6.45 -10.37
N ALA A 299 14.02 -5.47 -10.13
CA ALA A 299 12.93 -5.59 -9.17
C ALA A 299 11.64 -4.95 -9.67
N ALA A 300 10.50 -5.49 -9.24
CA ALA A 300 9.21 -4.82 -9.35
C ALA A 300 8.86 -4.00 -8.10
N SER A 301 9.65 -4.06 -7.03
CA SER A 301 9.47 -3.26 -5.82
C SER A 301 10.76 -3.15 -5.01
N GLU A 302 10.82 -2.27 -4.01
CA GLU A 302 11.99 -2.15 -3.13
C GLU A 302 12.31 -3.43 -2.34
N ALA A 303 11.31 -4.28 -2.07
CA ALA A 303 11.55 -5.55 -1.37
C ALA A 303 12.19 -6.63 -2.26
N GLU A 304 12.16 -6.44 -3.60
CA GLU A 304 12.62 -7.44 -4.56
C GLU A 304 14.02 -7.14 -5.12
N GLY A 305 14.53 -5.92 -4.91
CA GLY A 305 15.81 -5.46 -5.40
C GLY A 305 15.83 -3.94 -5.53
N ASN A 306 16.67 -3.41 -6.42
CA ASN A 306 17.08 -2.01 -6.37
C ASN A 306 17.10 -1.29 -7.73
N ILE A 307 16.74 -1.96 -8.82
CA ILE A 307 16.69 -1.33 -10.14
C ILE A 307 15.50 -1.79 -10.98
N ALA A 308 14.88 -0.85 -11.69
CA ALA A 308 13.82 -1.10 -12.65
C ALA A 308 13.98 -0.26 -13.91
N TYR A 309 13.38 -0.73 -15.00
CA TYR A 309 13.36 -0.03 -16.27
C TYR A 309 12.02 -0.22 -16.99
N THR A 310 11.37 0.89 -17.35
CA THR A 310 10.10 0.89 -18.07
C THR A 310 10.22 1.67 -19.37
N VAL A 311 9.77 1.06 -20.48
CA VAL A 311 9.75 1.69 -21.81
C VAL A 311 8.31 1.85 -22.25
N LYS A 312 7.86 3.09 -22.47
CA LYS A 312 6.50 3.36 -22.94
C LYS A 312 6.43 3.39 -24.47
N GLU A 313 5.55 2.58 -25.03
CA GLU A 313 5.31 2.53 -26.47
C GLU A 313 4.81 3.88 -26.99
N GLY A 314 5.31 4.32 -28.14
CA GLY A 314 4.90 5.56 -28.80
C GLY A 314 5.58 6.83 -28.28
N TYR A 315 6.24 6.80 -27.12
CA TYR A 315 6.74 8.01 -26.47
C TYR A 315 8.00 8.54 -27.16
N SER A 316 7.99 9.83 -27.49
CA SER A 316 9.11 10.54 -28.13
C SER A 316 9.81 11.46 -27.12
N HIS A 317 10.99 11.95 -27.50
CA HIS A 317 11.79 12.88 -26.68
C HIS A 317 11.13 14.26 -26.59
N ASN A 318 10.16 14.44 -25.68
CA ASN A 318 9.38 15.67 -25.55
C ASN A 318 8.87 15.91 -24.12
N ALA A 319 8.26 17.08 -23.91
CA ALA A 319 7.76 17.50 -22.61
C ALA A 319 6.64 16.60 -22.05
N ARG A 320 5.77 16.03 -22.90
CA ARG A 320 4.72 15.11 -22.44
C ARG A 320 5.34 13.86 -21.82
N ALA A 321 6.30 13.25 -22.51
CA ALA A 321 7.01 12.08 -21.99
C ALA A 321 7.71 12.40 -20.67
N GLN A 322 8.45 13.50 -20.61
CA GLN A 322 9.11 13.98 -19.38
C GLN A 322 8.12 14.12 -18.21
N GLN A 323 7.01 14.83 -18.40
CA GLN A 323 6.03 15.10 -17.35
C GLN A 323 5.43 13.80 -16.81
N GLU A 324 5.12 12.85 -17.68
CA GLU A 324 4.60 11.55 -17.24
C GLU A 324 5.67 10.69 -16.54
N TYR A 325 6.94 10.75 -16.95
CA TYR A 325 8.02 10.06 -16.23
C TYR A 325 8.17 10.60 -14.81
N PHE A 326 8.17 11.92 -14.64
CA PHE A 326 8.22 12.55 -13.32
C PHE A 326 6.98 12.25 -12.49
N TYR A 327 5.78 12.35 -13.07
CA TYR A 327 4.53 12.02 -12.39
C TYR A 327 4.51 10.59 -11.86
N ASN A 328 4.89 9.60 -12.69
CA ASN A 328 4.92 8.20 -12.26
C ASN A 328 5.97 7.94 -11.18
N ALA A 329 7.17 8.54 -11.28
CA ALA A 329 8.17 8.46 -10.22
C ALA A 329 7.65 9.02 -8.90
N LEU A 330 6.98 10.18 -8.92
CA LEU A 330 6.42 10.83 -7.73
C LEU A 330 5.28 10.01 -7.10
N CYS A 331 4.42 9.39 -7.91
CA CYS A 331 3.36 8.50 -7.41
C CYS A 331 3.92 7.25 -6.71
N TRP A 332 5.08 6.77 -7.16
CA TRP A 332 5.68 5.55 -6.62
C TRP A 332 6.58 5.82 -5.41
N VAL A 333 7.45 6.83 -5.48
CA VAL A 333 8.46 7.10 -4.46
C VAL A 333 7.82 7.46 -3.11
N TRP A 334 8.32 6.85 -2.04
CA TRP A 334 7.77 6.99 -0.68
C TRP A 334 6.29 6.64 -0.52
N SER A 335 5.61 6.05 -1.51
CA SER A 335 4.21 5.64 -1.37
C SER A 335 3.98 4.58 -0.28
N SER A 336 5.05 3.89 0.14
CA SER A 336 5.12 3.05 1.35
C SER A 336 5.32 3.87 2.64
N MET A 337 6.07 4.98 2.61
CA MET A 337 6.39 5.85 3.75
C MET A 337 5.35 6.96 4.01
N ASN A 338 4.56 7.33 3.00
CA ASN A 338 3.64 8.48 3.02
C ASN A 338 2.20 8.14 3.42
N ARG A 339 1.96 6.92 3.95
CA ARG A 339 0.73 6.61 4.66
C ARG A 339 0.99 6.92 6.12
N GLN A 340 0.34 7.91 6.71
CA GLN A 340 0.13 7.86 8.15
C GLN A 340 -0.73 6.60 8.39
N SER A 341 -0.06 5.48 8.64
CA SER A 341 -0.71 4.21 8.87
C SER A 341 -1.53 4.36 10.14
N TYR A 342 -2.75 3.86 10.11
CA TYR A 342 -3.51 3.72 11.32
C TYR A 342 -2.73 2.80 12.26
N THR A 343 -2.74 3.15 13.54
CA THR A 343 -2.14 2.34 14.60
C THR A 343 -3.22 1.90 15.56
N ALA A 344 -2.86 1.07 16.54
CA ALA A 344 -3.79 0.68 17.61
C ALA A 344 -4.31 1.90 18.40
N ASP A 345 -3.59 3.02 18.39
CA ASP A 345 -3.97 4.26 19.08
C ASP A 345 -4.82 5.21 18.21
N THR A 346 -4.96 4.95 16.92
CA THR A 346 -5.81 5.74 16.02
C THR A 346 -7.26 5.65 16.48
N ARG A 347 -7.96 6.80 16.56
CA ARG A 347 -9.35 6.83 16.97
C ARG A 347 -10.25 6.25 15.89
N ILE A 348 -11.25 5.47 16.29
CA ILE A 348 -12.24 4.91 15.35
C ILE A 348 -12.92 6.02 14.56
N THR A 349 -13.22 7.16 15.21
CA THR A 349 -13.82 8.33 14.55
C THR A 349 -12.95 8.89 13.45
N ASP A 350 -11.62 8.86 13.61
CA ASP A 350 -10.70 9.43 12.65
C ASP A 350 -10.65 8.55 11.38
N VAL A 351 -10.74 7.22 11.54
CA VAL A 351 -10.89 6.28 10.42
C VAL A 351 -12.23 6.47 9.71
N ILE A 352 -13.33 6.59 10.47
CA ILE A 352 -14.68 6.82 9.89
C ILE A 352 -14.73 8.09 9.06
N SER A 353 -14.08 9.16 9.53
CA SER A 353 -14.06 10.46 8.86
C SER A 353 -12.92 10.67 7.87
N ASP A 354 -12.07 9.66 7.65
CA ASP A 354 -10.95 9.81 6.72
C ASP A 354 -11.50 10.12 5.31
N PRO A 355 -11.13 11.26 4.71
CA PRO A 355 -11.69 11.71 3.43
C PRO A 355 -11.57 10.68 2.31
N VAL A 356 -10.58 9.78 2.37
CA VAL A 356 -10.39 8.73 1.36
C VAL A 356 -11.60 7.79 1.23
N PHE A 357 -12.39 7.64 2.30
CA PHE A 357 -13.56 6.77 2.31
C PHE A 357 -14.86 7.48 1.94
N GLY A 358 -14.87 8.81 1.87
CA GLY A 358 -16.08 9.59 1.66
C GLY A 358 -17.24 9.14 2.56
N ASP A 359 -18.45 9.03 1.99
CA ASP A 359 -19.66 8.75 2.76
C ASP A 359 -19.71 7.33 3.35
N TYR A 360 -19.05 6.35 2.72
CA TYR A 360 -19.12 4.94 3.17
C TYR A 360 -18.16 4.62 4.32
N GLY A 361 -17.29 5.55 4.75
CA GLY A 361 -16.42 5.37 5.92
C GLY A 361 -17.16 4.98 7.19
N ARG A 362 -18.40 5.47 7.34
CA ARG A 362 -19.32 5.12 8.45
C ARG A 362 -19.71 3.63 8.50
N LEU A 363 -19.54 2.89 7.41
CA LEU A 363 -19.91 1.47 7.29
C LEU A 363 -18.74 0.52 7.58
N ILE A 364 -17.53 1.03 7.81
CA ILE A 364 -16.37 0.24 8.23
C ILE A 364 -16.57 -0.30 9.66
N PHE A 365 -17.28 0.45 10.50
CA PHE A 365 -17.62 0.06 11.87
C PHE A 365 -19.14 -0.07 12.02
N PRO A 366 -19.65 -0.72 13.10
CA PRO A 366 -21.08 -0.83 13.30
C PRO A 366 -21.79 0.52 13.36
N VAL A 367 -22.83 0.69 12.53
CA VAL A 367 -23.68 1.90 12.54
C VAL A 367 -24.42 2.08 13.87
N ASN A 368 -24.76 0.97 14.54
CA ASN A 368 -25.40 1.00 15.84
C ASN A 368 -24.35 1.07 16.97
N GLU A 369 -24.02 2.29 17.39
CA GLU A 369 -22.99 2.59 18.39
C GLU A 369 -23.18 1.89 19.75
N TRP A 370 -24.41 1.49 20.10
CA TRP A 370 -24.69 0.81 21.38
C TRP A 370 -24.04 -0.58 21.49
N TYR A 371 -23.66 -1.20 20.37
CA TYR A 371 -23.16 -2.57 20.34
C TYR A 371 -21.64 -2.69 20.28
N TYR A 372 -20.91 -1.57 20.20
CA TYR A 372 -19.46 -1.56 20.31
C TYR A 372 -18.98 -0.49 21.30
N SER A 373 -17.73 -0.59 21.73
CA SER A 373 -17.09 0.37 22.64
C SER A 373 -15.59 0.42 22.38
N GLY A 374 -14.92 1.39 22.99
CA GLY A 374 -13.51 1.70 22.71
C GLY A 374 -13.39 2.91 21.81
N ASP A 375 -12.42 3.78 22.10
CA ASP A 375 -12.22 5.01 21.34
C ASP A 375 -11.23 4.83 20.19
N THR A 376 -10.36 3.82 20.26
CA THR A 376 -9.27 3.55 19.31
C THR A 376 -9.39 2.17 18.67
N LEU A 377 -8.68 1.94 17.56
CA LEU A 377 -8.67 0.64 16.87
C LEU A 377 -8.26 -0.50 17.80
N GLY A 378 -7.25 -0.29 18.66
CA GLY A 378 -6.83 -1.28 19.63
C GLY A 378 -7.71 -1.39 20.87
N GLY A 379 -8.56 -0.39 21.12
CA GLY A 379 -9.55 -0.40 22.19
C GLY A 379 -10.89 -1.00 21.79
N LEU A 380 -11.09 -1.36 20.51
CA LEU A 380 -12.36 -1.83 19.97
C LEU A 380 -12.85 -3.09 20.70
N SER A 381 -14.08 -3.03 21.19
CA SER A 381 -14.80 -4.15 21.78
C SER A 381 -16.21 -4.21 21.24
N MET A 382 -16.75 -5.41 21.02
CA MET A 382 -18.05 -5.61 20.39
C MET A 382 -18.89 -6.60 21.19
N THR A 383 -20.19 -6.34 21.27
CA THR A 383 -21.13 -7.15 22.06
C THR A 383 -21.25 -8.56 21.50
N TRP A 384 -21.17 -9.58 22.37
CA TRP A 384 -21.19 -11.03 22.04
C TRP A 384 -19.91 -11.61 21.44
N TYR A 385 -18.90 -10.78 21.16
CA TYR A 385 -17.65 -11.23 20.56
C TYR A 385 -16.51 -11.22 21.56
N THR A 386 -15.59 -12.15 21.37
CA THR A 386 -14.39 -12.31 22.21
C THR A 386 -13.17 -12.43 21.30
N HIS A 387 -11.97 -12.12 21.81
CA HIS A 387 -10.73 -12.25 21.02
C HIS A 387 -10.70 -11.38 19.76
N ILE A 388 -11.23 -10.14 19.83
CA ILE A 388 -10.97 -9.13 18.79
C ILE A 388 -9.46 -8.85 18.82
N ASP A 389 -8.80 -9.04 17.68
CA ASP A 389 -7.37 -8.80 17.54
C ASP A 389 -7.12 -7.34 17.10
N PRO A 390 -6.51 -6.51 17.96
CA PRO A 390 -6.11 -5.14 17.61
C PRO A 390 -5.26 -5.05 16.35
N ASN A 391 -4.31 -5.97 16.17
CA ASN A 391 -3.39 -5.92 15.04
C ASN A 391 -4.15 -6.19 13.73
N LYS A 392 -5.05 -7.19 13.73
CA LYS A 392 -5.90 -7.47 12.57
C LYS A 392 -6.87 -6.33 12.28
N THR A 393 -7.42 -5.67 13.31
CA THR A 393 -8.26 -4.47 13.15
C THR A 393 -7.50 -3.35 12.44
N VAL A 394 -6.27 -3.08 12.88
CA VAL A 394 -5.38 -2.07 12.28
C VAL A 394 -5.02 -2.45 10.84
N GLU A 395 -4.66 -3.70 10.60
CA GLU A 395 -4.33 -4.23 9.28
C GLU A 395 -5.49 -4.06 8.28
N ILE A 396 -6.72 -4.40 8.68
CA ILE A 396 -7.91 -4.22 7.84
C ILE A 396 -8.12 -2.75 7.49
N CYS A 397 -8.05 -1.85 8.47
CA CYS A 397 -8.26 -0.42 8.21
C CYS A 397 -7.19 0.14 7.27
N ASN A 398 -5.92 -0.26 7.45
CA ASN A 398 -4.82 0.13 6.58
C ASN A 398 -4.93 -0.47 5.17
N TYR A 399 -5.38 -1.72 5.05
CA TYR A 399 -5.66 -2.35 3.76
C TYR A 399 -6.72 -1.55 2.99
N LEU A 400 -7.87 -1.27 3.61
CA LEU A 400 -8.94 -0.51 2.98
C LEU A 400 -8.47 0.89 2.57
N LYS A 401 -7.75 1.60 3.46
CA LYS A 401 -7.16 2.92 3.15
C LYS A 401 -6.23 2.85 1.95
N THR A 402 -5.35 1.87 1.94
CA THR A 402 -4.38 1.66 0.85
C THR A 402 -5.08 1.45 -0.49
N GLN A 403 -6.10 0.60 -0.54
CA GLN A 403 -6.84 0.33 -1.77
C GLN A 403 -7.58 1.59 -2.25
N ALA A 404 -8.22 2.33 -1.35
CA ALA A 404 -8.92 3.57 -1.68
C ALA A 404 -7.96 4.67 -2.18
N VAL A 405 -6.82 4.88 -1.52
CA VAL A 405 -5.76 5.82 -1.96
C VAL A 405 -5.25 5.46 -3.36
N ASN A 406 -5.12 4.17 -3.67
CA ASN A 406 -4.69 3.69 -4.98
C ASN A 406 -5.79 3.79 -6.07
N GLY A 407 -6.88 4.52 -5.81
CA GLY A 407 -7.98 4.72 -6.75
C GLY A 407 -8.84 3.48 -7.00
N GLN A 408 -8.72 2.43 -6.18
CA GLN A 408 -9.55 1.24 -6.31
C GLN A 408 -10.92 1.49 -5.67
N THR A 409 -11.99 1.11 -6.37
CA THR A 409 -13.32 1.04 -5.76
C THR A 409 -13.34 -0.09 -4.74
N ILE A 410 -13.46 0.26 -3.45
CA ILE A 410 -13.50 -0.71 -2.34
C ILE A 410 -14.89 -0.94 -1.75
N PHE A 411 -15.85 -0.06 -2.04
CA PHE A 411 -17.23 -0.18 -1.59
C PHE A 411 -18.17 -0.05 -2.78
N TYR A 412 -19.14 -0.96 -2.85
CA TYR A 412 -20.17 -0.99 -3.88
C TYR A 412 -21.54 -0.84 -3.26
N ASP A 413 -22.29 0.12 -3.79
CA ASP A 413 -23.69 0.29 -3.49
C ASP A 413 -24.51 -0.75 -4.27
N ILE A 414 -25.31 -1.53 -3.56
CA ILE A 414 -26.13 -2.60 -4.15
C ILE A 414 -27.59 -2.17 -4.37
N TYR A 415 -27.93 -0.95 -3.95
CA TYR A 415 -29.21 -0.31 -4.17
C TYR A 415 -29.03 1.03 -4.85
N THR A 416 -29.95 1.35 -5.74
CA THR A 416 -29.96 2.65 -6.43
C THR A 416 -30.42 3.78 -5.51
N ASP A 417 -30.06 5.02 -5.84
CA ASP A 417 -30.56 6.21 -5.14
C ASP A 417 -32.10 6.27 -5.10
N GLU A 418 -32.77 5.84 -6.18
CA GLU A 418 -34.23 5.78 -6.23
C GLU A 418 -34.81 4.76 -5.25
N GLU A 419 -34.19 3.58 -5.13
CA GLU A 419 -34.59 2.58 -4.13
C GLU A 419 -34.40 3.13 -2.71
N LYS A 420 -33.29 3.82 -2.43
CA LYS A 420 -33.01 4.42 -1.11
C LYS A 420 -33.95 5.57 -0.76
N VAL A 421 -34.36 6.38 -1.74
CA VAL A 421 -35.41 7.40 -1.53
C VAL A 421 -36.73 6.75 -1.12
N ASN A 422 -37.06 5.57 -1.67
CA ASN A 422 -38.29 4.86 -1.36
C ASN A 422 -38.22 4.07 -0.03
N ASP A 423 -37.06 3.49 0.28
CA ASP A 423 -36.76 2.81 1.54
C ASP A 423 -35.40 3.28 2.09
N PRO A 424 -35.37 4.33 2.93
CA PRO A 424 -34.13 4.88 3.48
C PRO A 424 -33.34 3.89 4.35
N SER A 425 -33.94 2.79 4.79
CA SER A 425 -33.19 1.77 5.54
C SER A 425 -32.11 1.08 4.71
N LEU A 426 -32.17 1.21 3.38
CA LEU A 426 -31.19 0.67 2.43
C LEU A 426 -29.87 1.47 2.40
N GLU A 427 -29.82 2.67 2.98
CA GLU A 427 -28.64 3.53 2.95
C GLU A 427 -27.40 2.89 3.61
N ASP A 428 -27.62 2.07 4.65
CA ASP A 428 -26.57 1.40 5.40
C ASP A 428 -26.40 -0.06 4.98
N THR A 429 -26.37 -0.28 3.65
CA THR A 429 -26.11 -1.58 3.03
C THR A 429 -25.11 -1.45 1.89
N GLY A 430 -24.40 -2.53 1.59
CA GLY A 430 -23.45 -2.57 0.47
C GLY A 430 -22.42 -3.68 0.61
N LEU A 431 -21.45 -3.66 -0.30
CA LEU A 431 -20.38 -4.64 -0.36
C LEU A 431 -19.02 -3.97 -0.27
N PHE A 432 -18.23 -4.36 0.73
CA PHE A 432 -16.79 -4.11 0.71
C PHE A 432 -16.10 -5.20 -0.11
N PHE A 433 -15.27 -4.80 -1.08
CA PHE A 433 -14.55 -5.72 -1.94
C PHE A 433 -13.07 -5.83 -1.53
N PHE A 434 -12.67 -7.03 -1.10
CA PHE A 434 -11.29 -7.44 -0.86
C PHE A 434 -10.82 -8.21 -2.10
N ARG A 435 -10.01 -7.55 -2.93
CA ARG A 435 -9.61 -8.04 -4.26
C ARG A 435 -8.56 -9.13 -4.15
N GLY A 436 -8.80 -10.25 -4.83
CA GLY A 436 -7.82 -11.30 -5.08
C GLY A 436 -7.28 -11.23 -6.51
N ASN A 437 -6.93 -12.38 -7.07
CA ASN A 437 -6.48 -12.45 -8.46
C ASN A 437 -7.64 -12.25 -9.44
N GLU A 438 -7.38 -11.61 -10.58
CA GLU A 438 -8.36 -11.44 -11.65
C GLU A 438 -8.92 -12.80 -12.12
N GLY A 439 -10.24 -12.89 -12.25
CA GLY A 439 -10.96 -14.10 -12.63
C GLY A 439 -10.99 -15.18 -11.55
N ALA A 440 -10.38 -14.95 -10.37
CA ALA A 440 -10.40 -15.93 -9.29
C ALA A 440 -11.80 -16.07 -8.66
N PRO A 441 -12.12 -17.25 -8.10
CA PRO A 441 -13.43 -17.50 -7.54
C PRO A 441 -13.79 -16.61 -6.37
N VAL A 442 -15.08 -16.34 -6.25
CA VAL A 442 -15.61 -15.41 -5.25
C VAL A 442 -16.10 -16.11 -3.98
N ALA A 443 -15.85 -15.48 -2.83
CA ALA A 443 -16.44 -15.81 -1.55
C ALA A 443 -17.22 -14.60 -1.01
N VAL A 444 -18.43 -14.81 -0.50
CA VAL A 444 -19.20 -13.75 0.17
C VAL A 444 -19.29 -14.06 1.66
N THR A 445 -18.79 -13.13 2.47
CA THR A 445 -18.65 -13.26 3.91
C THR A 445 -19.71 -12.41 4.62
N CYS A 446 -20.43 -13.05 5.55
CA CYS A 446 -21.56 -12.48 6.26
C CYS A 446 -21.23 -12.37 7.75
N ALA A 447 -21.19 -11.15 8.28
CA ALA A 447 -20.94 -10.94 9.70
C ALA A 447 -22.13 -11.36 10.56
N GLY A 448 -21.87 -11.76 11.81
CA GLY A 448 -22.91 -11.88 12.82
C GLY A 448 -23.28 -10.52 13.44
N GLY A 449 -23.61 -10.53 14.74
CA GLY A 449 -24.18 -9.37 15.45
C GLY A 449 -25.64 -9.58 15.86
N GLY A 450 -26.08 -10.84 15.98
CA GLY A 450 -27.34 -11.21 16.61
C GLY A 450 -28.60 -10.60 15.98
N TRP A 451 -28.54 -10.19 14.71
CA TRP A 451 -29.57 -9.42 14.00
C TRP A 451 -29.81 -8.01 14.58
N ALA A 452 -28.92 -7.51 15.43
CA ALA A 452 -29.02 -6.20 16.05
C ALA A 452 -28.04 -5.18 15.43
N TYR A 453 -26.92 -5.65 14.91
CA TYR A 453 -25.93 -4.86 14.20
C TYR A 453 -25.08 -5.78 13.30
N VAL A 454 -24.18 -5.20 12.50
CA VAL A 454 -23.25 -5.94 11.64
C VAL A 454 -21.85 -5.90 12.26
N ALA A 455 -21.32 -7.07 12.65
CA ALA A 455 -20.02 -7.19 13.31
C ALA A 455 -18.85 -7.36 12.32
N ALA A 456 -18.80 -6.55 11.26
CA ALA A 456 -17.92 -6.79 10.12
C ALA A 456 -16.42 -6.87 10.49
N MET A 457 -15.96 -5.95 11.34
CA MET A 457 -14.56 -5.89 11.78
C MET A 457 -14.06 -7.14 12.52
N HIS A 458 -14.96 -7.93 13.10
CA HIS A 458 -14.60 -9.17 13.81
C HIS A 458 -14.85 -10.45 12.99
N ASP A 459 -15.88 -10.44 12.13
CA ASP A 459 -16.29 -11.62 11.38
C ASP A 459 -15.91 -11.52 9.89
N SER A 460 -16.64 -10.71 9.13
CA SER A 460 -16.56 -10.75 7.67
C SER A 460 -15.28 -10.13 7.11
N PHE A 461 -14.79 -9.01 7.66
CA PHE A 461 -13.56 -8.36 7.16
C PHE A 461 -12.31 -9.21 7.37
N PRO A 462 -12.04 -9.81 8.55
CA PRO A 462 -10.91 -10.70 8.70
C PRO A 462 -10.97 -11.89 7.74
N HIS A 463 -12.14 -12.51 7.56
CA HIS A 463 -12.29 -13.60 6.59
C HIS A 463 -12.02 -13.14 5.16
N ALA A 464 -12.58 -11.99 4.76
CA ALA A 464 -12.41 -11.46 3.41
C ALA A 464 -10.94 -11.11 3.12
N LEU A 465 -10.24 -10.49 4.07
CA LEU A 465 -8.82 -10.16 3.95
C LEU A 465 -7.93 -11.40 3.81
N GLU A 466 -8.17 -12.44 4.63
CA GLU A 466 -7.40 -13.69 4.56
C GLU A 466 -7.67 -14.48 3.28
N LEU A 467 -8.90 -14.40 2.74
CA LEU A 467 -9.25 -14.97 1.43
C LEU A 467 -8.55 -14.23 0.30
N SER A 468 -8.56 -12.89 0.32
CA SER A 468 -7.88 -12.08 -0.69
C SER A 468 -6.37 -12.28 -0.68
N GLY A 469 -5.75 -12.41 0.50
CA GLY A 469 -4.33 -12.75 0.63
C GLY A 469 -3.94 -14.09 0.01
N ARG A 470 -4.91 -14.99 -0.20
CA ARG A 470 -4.74 -16.29 -0.90
C ARG A 470 -5.10 -16.23 -2.39
N GLY A 471 -5.42 -15.05 -2.90
CA GLY A 471 -5.76 -14.82 -4.30
C GLY A 471 -7.24 -15.02 -4.64
N TYR A 472 -8.12 -15.27 -3.66
CA TYR A 472 -9.58 -15.33 -3.89
C TYR A 472 -10.21 -13.95 -3.88
N ASN A 473 -11.24 -13.73 -4.69
CA ASN A 473 -12.03 -12.51 -4.57
C ASN A 473 -13.00 -12.66 -3.40
N ALA A 474 -13.05 -11.68 -2.49
CA ALA A 474 -13.93 -11.76 -1.33
C ALA A 474 -14.75 -10.50 -1.13
N PHE A 475 -16.06 -10.66 -0.94
CA PHE A 475 -16.95 -9.57 -0.58
C PHE A 475 -17.41 -9.73 0.86
N ALA A 476 -17.40 -8.63 1.62
CA ALA A 476 -18.00 -8.55 2.94
C ALA A 476 -19.27 -7.71 2.86
N ILE A 477 -20.41 -8.32 3.16
CA ILE A 477 -21.71 -7.64 3.09
C ILE A 477 -21.98 -6.84 4.37
N ILE A 478 -22.40 -5.60 4.19
CA ILE A 478 -23.10 -4.80 5.21
C ILE A 478 -24.60 -4.87 4.89
N TYR A 479 -25.41 -5.27 5.87
CA TYR A 479 -26.82 -5.58 5.71
C TYR A 479 -27.68 -4.96 6.80
N ARG A 480 -29.00 -4.85 6.56
CA ARG A 480 -29.97 -4.35 7.54
C ARG A 480 -30.22 -5.39 8.64
N PRO A 481 -30.01 -5.04 9.92
CA PRO A 481 -30.20 -5.97 11.03
C PRO A 481 -31.63 -6.54 11.08
N GLY A 482 -31.73 -7.86 10.99
CA GLY A 482 -33.00 -8.61 10.95
C GLY A 482 -32.87 -9.82 10.03
N ALA A 483 -33.43 -10.97 10.39
CA ALA A 483 -33.21 -12.19 9.59
C ALA A 483 -33.73 -12.06 8.15
N LEU A 484 -34.99 -11.65 7.95
CA LEU A 484 -35.58 -11.52 6.62
C LEU A 484 -34.94 -10.41 5.78
N THR A 485 -34.63 -9.26 6.40
CA THR A 485 -33.96 -8.15 5.73
C THR A 485 -32.55 -8.53 5.33
N ALA A 486 -31.78 -9.17 6.22
CA ALA A 486 -30.44 -9.65 5.91
C ALA A 486 -30.43 -10.70 4.79
N TYR A 487 -31.41 -11.62 4.75
CA TYR A 487 -31.50 -12.60 3.66
C TYR A 487 -31.79 -11.91 2.32
N SER A 488 -32.68 -10.91 2.31
CA SER A 488 -32.98 -10.13 1.10
C SER A 488 -31.79 -9.30 0.63
N ASP A 489 -31.07 -8.67 1.55
CA ASP A 489 -29.88 -7.86 1.23
C ASP A 489 -28.75 -8.76 0.71
N LEU A 490 -28.54 -9.96 1.27
CA LEU A 490 -27.58 -10.93 0.73
C LEU A 490 -28.00 -11.45 -0.64
N ALA A 491 -29.30 -11.68 -0.87
CA ALA A 491 -29.79 -12.09 -2.18
C ALA A 491 -29.54 -10.99 -3.23
N ARG A 492 -29.79 -9.72 -2.88
CA ARG A 492 -29.48 -8.57 -3.74
C ARG A 492 -27.97 -8.44 -3.99
N ALA A 493 -27.15 -8.60 -2.97
CA ALA A 493 -25.69 -8.56 -3.11
C ALA A 493 -25.17 -9.65 -4.07
N LEU A 494 -25.71 -10.87 -3.99
CA LEU A 494 -25.35 -11.94 -4.90
C LEU A 494 -25.78 -11.64 -6.34
N SER A 495 -27.00 -11.15 -6.55
CA SER A 495 -27.44 -10.63 -7.85
C SER A 495 -26.45 -9.63 -8.42
N PHE A 496 -26.09 -8.61 -7.63
CA PHE A 496 -25.15 -7.57 -8.03
C PHE A 496 -23.80 -8.16 -8.45
N ILE A 497 -23.22 -9.07 -7.65
CA ILE A 497 -21.93 -9.68 -7.99
C ILE A 497 -22.01 -10.48 -9.30
N PHE A 498 -23.10 -11.21 -9.53
CA PHE A 498 -23.27 -12.00 -10.75
C PHE A 498 -23.49 -11.12 -11.99
N ASP A 499 -24.29 -10.06 -11.88
CA ASP A 499 -24.56 -9.13 -12.98
C ASP A 499 -23.32 -8.31 -13.37
N HIS A 500 -22.45 -8.01 -12.40
CA HIS A 500 -21.25 -7.21 -12.59
C HIS A 500 -19.94 -8.03 -12.61
N ALA A 501 -20.02 -9.36 -12.79
CA ALA A 501 -18.86 -10.25 -12.62
C ALA A 501 -17.66 -9.90 -13.53
N GLU A 502 -17.93 -9.51 -14.78
CA GLU A 502 -16.89 -9.08 -15.74
C GLU A 502 -16.24 -7.76 -15.32
N GLU A 503 -17.04 -6.76 -14.92
CA GLU A 503 -16.55 -5.46 -14.45
C GLU A 503 -15.76 -5.58 -13.14
N LEU A 504 -16.19 -6.48 -12.27
CA LEU A 504 -15.53 -6.77 -11.00
C LEU A 504 -14.27 -7.64 -11.18
N GLY A 505 -14.11 -8.29 -12.34
CA GLY A 505 -13.01 -9.20 -12.62
C GLY A 505 -13.04 -10.47 -11.77
N VAL A 506 -14.22 -11.03 -11.49
CA VAL A 506 -14.40 -12.17 -10.57
C VAL A 506 -14.96 -13.42 -11.25
N GLY A 507 -14.56 -14.60 -10.75
CA GLY A 507 -15.13 -15.88 -11.15
C GLY A 507 -16.31 -16.28 -10.25
N THR A 508 -17.50 -16.40 -10.82
CA THR A 508 -18.71 -16.81 -10.07
C THR A 508 -18.86 -18.33 -9.96
N ASP A 509 -18.14 -19.08 -10.80
CA ASP A 509 -18.19 -20.55 -10.81
C ASP A 509 -17.69 -21.12 -9.49
N GLY A 510 -18.56 -21.90 -8.83
CA GLY A 510 -18.26 -22.56 -7.58
C GLY A 510 -18.04 -21.61 -6.39
N TYR A 511 -18.64 -20.41 -6.42
CA TYR A 511 -18.57 -19.46 -5.30
C TYR A 511 -19.02 -20.05 -3.96
N SER A 512 -18.62 -19.40 -2.87
CA SER A 512 -18.92 -19.85 -1.50
C SER A 512 -19.56 -18.76 -0.64
N LEU A 513 -20.34 -19.18 0.36
CA LEU A 513 -20.89 -18.31 1.40
C LEU A 513 -20.30 -18.65 2.76
N TRP A 514 -19.88 -17.63 3.49
CA TRP A 514 -19.21 -17.77 4.78
C TRP A 514 -19.92 -16.90 5.81
N GLY A 515 -19.99 -17.34 7.07
CA GLY A 515 -20.43 -16.44 8.11
C GLY A 515 -20.32 -16.98 9.52
N GLY A 516 -20.36 -16.06 10.47
CA GLY A 516 -20.38 -16.34 11.91
C GLY A 516 -21.72 -16.00 12.55
N SER A 517 -22.12 -16.77 13.57
CA SER A 517 -23.31 -16.50 14.39
C SER A 517 -24.59 -16.28 13.56
N ALA A 518 -25.12 -15.06 13.47
CA ALA A 518 -26.25 -14.70 12.61
C ALA A 518 -25.90 -14.76 11.12
N GLY A 519 -24.72 -14.27 10.71
CA GLY A 519 -24.24 -14.34 9.33
C GLY A 519 -24.08 -15.78 8.82
N ALA A 520 -23.71 -16.72 9.69
CA ALA A 520 -23.70 -18.14 9.35
C ALA A 520 -25.09 -18.66 8.93
N ARG A 521 -26.16 -18.09 9.49
CA ARG A 521 -27.53 -18.45 9.13
C ARG A 521 -27.93 -17.83 7.79
N MET A 522 -27.45 -16.63 7.47
CA MET A 522 -27.61 -16.04 6.13
C MET A 522 -26.99 -16.95 5.07
N ALA A 523 -25.73 -17.34 5.29
CA ALA A 523 -25.01 -18.24 4.40
C ALA A 523 -25.72 -19.59 4.23
N ALA A 524 -26.25 -20.16 5.32
CA ALA A 524 -27.00 -21.41 5.26
C ALA A 524 -28.33 -21.28 4.52
N GLU A 525 -29.13 -20.24 4.80
CA GLU A 525 -30.46 -20.07 4.18
C GLU A 525 -30.35 -19.86 2.67
N LEU A 526 -29.46 -18.97 2.22
CA LEU A 526 -29.26 -18.77 0.78
C LEU A 526 -28.51 -19.93 0.14
N GLY A 527 -27.67 -20.65 0.90
CA GLY A 527 -27.09 -21.91 0.43
C GLY A 527 -28.14 -22.99 0.18
N SER A 528 -29.10 -23.14 1.09
CA SER A 528 -30.16 -24.15 1.02
C SER A 528 -31.23 -23.83 -0.05
N TYR A 529 -31.61 -22.55 -0.18
CA TYR A 529 -32.79 -22.15 -0.96
C TYR A 529 -32.47 -21.30 -2.20
N GLY A 530 -31.32 -20.61 -2.24
CA GLY A 530 -30.92 -19.74 -3.34
C GLY A 530 -31.41 -18.29 -3.18
N ALA A 531 -30.84 -17.37 -3.97
CA ALA A 531 -31.13 -15.93 -3.88
C ALA A 531 -32.56 -15.59 -4.34
N ALA A 532 -33.09 -16.29 -5.35
CA ALA A 532 -34.44 -16.08 -5.88
C ALA A 532 -35.56 -16.20 -4.82
N GLU A 533 -35.41 -17.10 -3.85
CA GLU A 533 -36.39 -17.27 -2.75
C GLU A 533 -36.51 -16.00 -1.89
N TYR A 534 -35.47 -15.18 -1.84
CA TYR A 534 -35.36 -14.00 -1.00
C TYR A 534 -35.39 -12.69 -1.81
N GLY A 535 -35.85 -12.74 -3.05
CA GLY A 535 -36.06 -11.57 -3.91
C GLY A 535 -34.83 -11.13 -4.72
N GLY A 536 -33.79 -11.95 -4.79
CA GLY A 536 -32.69 -11.80 -5.76
C GLY A 536 -33.00 -12.52 -7.08
N ASP A 537 -31.98 -12.66 -7.92
CA ASP A 537 -32.10 -13.34 -9.21
C ASP A 537 -31.96 -14.86 -9.10
N ASP A 538 -32.37 -15.54 -10.17
CA ASP A 538 -32.20 -17.00 -10.34
C ASP A 538 -30.77 -17.33 -10.76
N ILE A 539 -29.86 -17.24 -9.79
CA ILE A 539 -28.44 -17.60 -9.91
C ILE A 539 -28.17 -18.99 -9.31
N PRO A 540 -27.08 -19.67 -9.71
CA PRO A 540 -26.66 -20.91 -9.07
C PRO A 540 -26.50 -20.77 -7.55
N LYS A 541 -26.84 -21.83 -6.80
CA LYS A 541 -26.52 -21.94 -5.37
C LYS A 541 -24.99 -22.04 -5.17
N PRO A 542 -24.46 -21.63 -4.00
CA PRO A 542 -23.02 -21.74 -3.74
C PRO A 542 -22.58 -23.20 -3.73
N SER A 543 -21.32 -23.45 -4.08
CA SER A 543 -20.72 -24.79 -3.98
C SER A 543 -20.54 -25.21 -2.51
N THR A 544 -20.20 -24.24 -1.66
CA THR A 544 -19.81 -24.46 -0.27
C THR A 544 -20.40 -23.38 0.65
N VAL A 545 -20.86 -23.83 1.82
CA VAL A 545 -21.24 -22.96 2.95
C VAL A 545 -20.33 -23.23 4.14
N VAL A 546 -19.73 -22.17 4.68
CA VAL A 546 -18.88 -22.20 5.88
C VAL A 546 -19.60 -21.51 7.04
N MET A 547 -19.83 -22.25 8.13
CA MET A 547 -20.64 -21.78 9.27
C MET A 547 -19.83 -21.77 10.57
N GLN A 548 -19.70 -20.60 11.18
CA GLN A 548 -18.96 -20.40 12.41
C GLN A 548 -19.88 -20.16 13.62
N TYR A 549 -19.65 -20.88 14.72
CA TYR A 549 -20.27 -20.71 16.06
C TYR A 549 -21.77 -20.35 16.06
N THR A 550 -22.57 -20.97 15.19
CA THR A 550 -24.03 -20.75 15.15
C THR A 550 -24.81 -21.94 15.69
N GLY A 551 -26.10 -21.71 15.94
CA GLY A 551 -27.07 -22.74 16.29
C GLY A 551 -28.21 -22.72 15.27
N TYR A 552 -28.06 -23.47 14.18
CA TYR A 552 -29.04 -23.55 13.11
C TYR A 552 -29.37 -25.02 12.81
N SER A 553 -30.66 -25.38 12.83
CA SER A 553 -31.12 -26.75 12.61
C SER A 553 -31.82 -26.96 11.27
N GLY A 554 -32.11 -25.88 10.53
CA GLY A 554 -32.76 -25.96 9.23
C GLY A 554 -31.85 -26.56 8.17
N TYR A 555 -32.44 -27.32 7.26
CA TYR A 555 -31.80 -27.80 6.04
C TYR A 555 -32.90 -28.16 5.03
N ASN A 556 -32.58 -28.13 3.74
CA ASN A 556 -33.45 -28.43 2.63
C ASN A 556 -33.24 -29.89 2.17
N PRO A 557 -34.23 -30.79 2.37
CA PRO A 557 -34.12 -32.17 1.94
C PRO A 557 -33.97 -32.36 0.42
N GLU A 558 -34.30 -31.33 -0.38
CA GLU A 558 -34.21 -31.37 -1.84
C GLU A 558 -32.78 -31.11 -2.36
N GLY A 559 -31.89 -30.55 -1.53
CA GLY A 559 -30.51 -30.31 -1.90
C GLY A 559 -29.82 -29.28 -1.00
N GLU A 560 -28.56 -29.55 -0.66
CA GLU A 560 -27.73 -28.75 0.24
C GLU A 560 -26.31 -28.63 -0.32
N PRO A 561 -25.65 -27.47 -0.17
CA PRO A 561 -24.25 -27.30 -0.56
C PRO A 561 -23.31 -28.03 0.40
N ALA A 562 -22.07 -28.25 -0.03
CA ALA A 562 -21.03 -28.79 0.84
C ALA A 562 -20.90 -27.88 2.07
N THR A 563 -20.93 -28.43 3.29
CA THR A 563 -21.03 -27.63 4.51
C THR A 563 -19.84 -27.87 5.45
N PHE A 564 -19.06 -26.81 5.70
CA PHE A 564 -18.07 -26.77 6.77
C PHE A 564 -18.65 -26.10 8.01
N VAL A 565 -18.41 -26.66 9.19
CA VAL A 565 -18.85 -26.07 10.46
C VAL A 565 -17.74 -26.12 11.49
N CYS A 566 -17.50 -25.00 12.17
CA CYS A 566 -16.66 -24.95 13.35
C CYS A 566 -17.31 -24.19 14.52
N VAL A 567 -17.23 -24.74 15.72
CA VAL A 567 -17.92 -24.25 16.92
C VAL A 567 -17.09 -24.50 18.17
N GLY A 568 -17.27 -23.69 19.22
CA GLY A 568 -16.75 -23.98 20.56
C GLY A 568 -17.74 -24.81 21.38
N ASP A 569 -17.27 -25.73 22.22
CA ASP A 569 -18.16 -26.55 23.05
C ASP A 569 -18.69 -25.83 24.31
N SER A 570 -18.08 -24.70 24.63
CA SER A 570 -18.37 -23.84 25.79
C SER A 570 -19.06 -22.53 25.36
N ASP A 571 -19.62 -22.51 24.14
CA ASP A 571 -20.41 -21.41 23.61
C ASP A 571 -21.73 -21.24 24.41
N GLY A 572 -21.85 -20.11 25.09
CA GLY A 572 -23.02 -19.75 25.90
C GLY A 572 -24.21 -19.18 25.12
N ILE A 573 -24.04 -18.91 23.82
CA ILE A 573 -25.04 -18.31 22.93
C ILE A 573 -25.63 -19.39 22.01
N ALA A 574 -24.78 -20.21 21.39
CA ALA A 574 -25.16 -21.21 20.42
C ALA A 574 -24.73 -22.63 20.85
N ASN A 575 -25.69 -23.52 21.06
CA ASN A 575 -25.40 -24.89 21.44
C ASN A 575 -24.81 -25.69 20.25
N TRP A 576 -23.53 -26.05 20.34
CA TRP A 576 -22.82 -26.83 19.32
C TRP A 576 -23.51 -28.14 18.91
N ARG A 577 -24.29 -28.77 19.81
CA ARG A 577 -25.03 -30.01 19.50
C ARG A 577 -26.14 -29.79 18.49
N THR A 578 -26.64 -28.55 18.34
CA THR A 578 -27.59 -28.21 17.29
C THR A 578 -26.93 -28.38 15.93
N MET A 579 -25.71 -27.87 15.77
CA MET A 579 -24.94 -28.06 14.54
C MET A 579 -24.50 -29.51 14.33
N GLN A 580 -24.12 -30.22 15.39
CA GLN A 580 -23.83 -31.66 15.30
C GLN A 580 -25.00 -32.44 14.69
N ARG A 581 -26.24 -32.18 15.16
CA ARG A 581 -27.44 -32.82 14.60
C ARG A 581 -27.69 -32.43 13.15
N ARG A 582 -27.52 -31.16 12.79
CA ARG A 582 -27.65 -30.70 11.40
C ARG A 582 -26.65 -31.41 10.49
N ILE A 583 -25.38 -31.45 10.87
CA ILE A 583 -24.32 -32.08 10.09
C ILE A 583 -24.53 -33.59 9.96
N GLN A 584 -25.02 -34.26 11.01
CA GLN A 584 -25.41 -35.67 10.91
C GLN A 584 -26.56 -35.88 9.91
N ALA A 585 -27.54 -34.98 9.86
CA ALA A 585 -28.62 -35.05 8.88
C ALA A 585 -28.11 -34.82 7.44
N LEU A 586 -27.24 -33.83 7.23
CA LEU A 586 -26.61 -33.56 5.94
C LEU A 586 -25.76 -34.74 5.45
N ASN A 587 -24.92 -35.32 6.32
CA ASN A 587 -24.16 -36.52 6.00
C ASN A 587 -25.06 -37.70 5.64
N ALA A 588 -26.18 -37.88 6.33
CA ALA A 588 -27.15 -38.93 6.01
C ALA A 588 -27.82 -38.72 4.64
N MET A 589 -27.87 -37.49 4.14
CA MET A 589 -28.32 -37.14 2.78
C MET A 589 -27.22 -37.29 1.72
N GLY A 590 -25.98 -37.59 2.11
CA GLY A 590 -24.83 -37.69 1.20
C GLY A 590 -24.19 -36.35 0.85
N VAL A 591 -24.52 -35.28 1.58
CA VAL A 591 -23.90 -33.96 1.43
C VAL A 591 -22.48 -34.01 2.02
N PRO A 592 -21.44 -33.53 1.31
CA PRO A 592 -20.11 -33.40 1.89
C PRO A 592 -20.14 -32.47 3.10
N THR A 593 -19.64 -32.93 4.24
CA THR A 593 -19.54 -32.07 5.43
C THR A 593 -18.22 -32.24 6.17
N GLU A 594 -17.83 -31.20 6.90
CA GLU A 594 -16.71 -31.22 7.83
C GLU A 594 -17.12 -30.47 9.10
N PHE A 595 -16.88 -31.07 10.28
CA PHE A 595 -17.36 -30.52 11.55
C PHE A 595 -16.28 -30.56 12.63
N HIS A 596 -15.95 -29.37 13.14
CA HIS A 596 -14.94 -29.16 14.17
C HIS A 596 -15.58 -28.58 15.42
N VAL A 597 -15.26 -29.18 16.56
CA VAL A 597 -15.69 -28.73 17.89
C VAL A 597 -14.44 -28.47 18.73
N TYR A 598 -14.29 -27.24 19.19
CA TYR A 598 -13.12 -26.80 19.96
C TYR A 598 -13.44 -26.78 21.45
N GLU A 599 -12.71 -27.60 22.21
CA GLU A 599 -12.89 -27.77 23.66
C GLU A 599 -12.58 -26.47 24.42
N GLY A 600 -13.49 -26.06 25.30
CA GLY A 600 -13.34 -24.89 26.16
C GLY A 600 -13.54 -23.55 25.46
N LEU A 601 -13.73 -23.52 24.14
CA LEU A 601 -13.86 -22.28 23.37
C LEU A 601 -15.29 -21.73 23.44
N GLY A 602 -15.40 -20.41 23.60
CA GLY A 602 -16.67 -19.68 23.67
C GLY A 602 -17.18 -19.21 22.31
N HIS A 603 -18.19 -18.32 22.34
CA HIS A 603 -18.77 -17.71 21.14
C HIS A 603 -17.84 -16.66 20.51
N GLY A 604 -17.95 -16.49 19.20
CA GLY A 604 -17.41 -15.32 18.50
C GLY A 604 -15.89 -15.25 18.50
N PHE A 605 -15.20 -16.33 18.07
CA PHE A 605 -13.73 -16.41 18.08
C PHE A 605 -13.03 -15.93 16.80
N GLY A 606 -13.76 -15.39 15.80
CA GLY A 606 -13.18 -14.81 14.57
C GLY A 606 -12.21 -15.77 13.85
N LEU A 607 -11.03 -15.30 13.44
CA LEU A 607 -10.02 -16.17 12.81
C LEU A 607 -9.47 -17.27 13.73
N GLY A 608 -9.75 -17.23 15.04
CA GLY A 608 -9.29 -18.23 16.00
C GLY A 608 -7.82 -18.08 16.39
N THR A 609 -7.13 -17.05 15.90
CA THR A 609 -5.73 -16.72 16.23
C THR A 609 -5.51 -16.65 17.73
N GLY A 610 -4.49 -17.36 18.24
CA GLY A 610 -4.19 -17.40 19.67
C GLY A 610 -5.16 -18.23 20.50
N THR A 611 -6.03 -19.02 19.86
CA THR A 611 -7.00 -19.91 20.53
C THR A 611 -6.81 -21.36 20.11
N VAL A 612 -7.56 -22.28 20.74
CA VAL A 612 -7.59 -23.70 20.32
C VAL A 612 -8.20 -23.94 18.93
N ALA A 613 -8.83 -22.92 18.34
CA ALA A 613 -9.36 -22.96 16.97
C ALA A 613 -8.37 -22.47 15.91
N GLU A 614 -7.16 -22.05 16.28
CA GLU A 614 -6.16 -21.58 15.32
C GLU A 614 -5.93 -22.61 14.19
N GLY A 615 -5.94 -22.13 12.94
CA GLY A 615 -5.86 -22.97 11.73
C GLY A 615 -7.21 -23.50 11.20
N TRP A 616 -8.36 -23.23 11.85
CA TRP A 616 -9.67 -23.64 11.33
C TRP A 616 -9.95 -23.06 9.94
N PHE A 617 -9.47 -21.84 9.70
CA PHE A 617 -9.70 -21.11 8.46
C PHE A 617 -9.06 -21.83 7.26
N ASP A 618 -7.84 -22.35 7.43
CA ASP A 618 -7.16 -23.17 6.42
C ASP A 618 -7.96 -24.42 6.07
N LEU A 619 -8.54 -25.07 7.08
CA LEU A 619 -9.37 -26.27 6.86
C LEU A 619 -10.63 -25.92 6.06
N ALA A 620 -11.25 -24.77 6.35
CA ALA A 620 -12.43 -24.30 5.62
C ALA A 620 -12.10 -23.95 4.16
N VAL A 621 -10.97 -23.29 3.89
CA VAL A 621 -10.53 -22.99 2.51
C VAL A 621 -10.25 -24.29 1.74
N ASN A 622 -9.51 -25.22 2.34
CA ASN A 622 -9.25 -26.53 1.73
C ASN A 622 -10.54 -27.35 1.51
N PHE A 623 -11.54 -27.19 2.37
CA PHE A 623 -12.85 -27.80 2.18
C PHE A 623 -13.58 -27.19 0.99
N TRP A 624 -13.59 -25.86 0.86
CA TRP A 624 -14.18 -25.18 -0.30
C TRP A 624 -13.50 -25.62 -1.61
N GLU A 625 -12.17 -25.60 -1.68
CA GLU A 625 -11.42 -26.00 -2.89
C GLU A 625 -11.75 -27.42 -3.38
N ARG A 626 -11.96 -28.36 -2.45
CA ARG A 626 -12.32 -29.75 -2.79
C ARG A 626 -13.73 -29.90 -3.32
N ASN A 627 -14.60 -28.93 -3.08
CA ASN A 627 -16.03 -28.98 -3.42
C ASN A 627 -16.45 -27.90 -4.43
N ARG A 628 -15.49 -27.15 -4.99
CA ARG A 628 -15.72 -26.08 -5.97
C ARG A 628 -16.06 -26.59 -7.36
#